data_AF-A0A2P6FFX8-F1
#
_entry.id   AF-A0A2P6FFX8-F1
#
_cell.length_a   1.000
_cell.length_b   1.000
_cell.length_c   1.000
_cell.angle_alpha   90.00
_cell.angle_beta   90.00
_cell.angle_gamma   90.00
#
_symmetry.space_group_name_H-M   'P 1'
#
loop_
_entity.id
_entity.type
_entity.pdbx_description
1 polymer ?
#
loop_
_entity_poly.entity_id
_entity_poly.type
_entity_poly.pdbx_seq_one_letter_code
_entity_poly.pdbx_strand_id
1 'polypeptide(L)'
;MKNGNLNVYPDLIIIKNDDSEIYFEFERTRKSPDRFKTKLINLRDWLVDGGKIHWITPTQTLTNWIKNQINTIGTYPIQHTYEIWNNEK
;
A
#
# COMPACT_ATOMS: atom_id res chain seq x y z
N MET A 1 13.97 -27.59 -5.09
CA MET A 1 15.10 -26.83 -4.49
C MET A 1 15.19 -25.51 -5.27
N LYS A 2 15.13 -24.30 -4.72
CA LYS A 2 15.54 -23.75 -3.42
C LYS A 2 14.39 -23.01 -2.74
N ASN A 3 14.37 -23.07 -1.40
CA ASN A 3 13.84 -22.02 -0.54
C ASN A 3 14.38 -20.67 -1.01
N GLY A 4 13.57 -19.91 -1.73
CA GLY A 4 13.78 -18.48 -1.96
C GLY A 4 12.97 -17.74 -0.92
N ASN A 5 13.64 -17.36 0.16
CA ASN A 5 13.11 -16.52 1.24
C ASN A 5 12.56 -15.21 0.62
N LEU A 6 11.26 -15.14 0.34
CA LEU A 6 10.55 -13.93 -0.14
C LEU A 6 10.43 -12.97 1.04
N ASN A 7 11.48 -12.18 1.25
CA ASN A 7 11.60 -11.24 2.36
C ASN A 7 11.47 -9.77 1.92
N VAL A 8 11.01 -9.47 0.71
CA VAL A 8 11.04 -8.10 0.14
C VAL A 8 10.05 -8.03 -1.03
N TYR A 9 8.86 -7.45 -0.89
CA TYR A 9 8.44 -6.07 -1.22
C TYR A 9 6.87 -6.08 -1.18
N PRO A 10 6.10 -5.02 -1.51
CA PRO A 10 4.78 -5.24 -2.14
C PRO A 10 4.96 -6.13 -3.39
N ASP A 11 4.12 -7.15 -3.58
CA ASP A 11 4.24 -8.11 -4.70
C ASP A 11 4.18 -7.39 -6.06
N LEU A 12 3.45 -6.27 -6.11
CA LEU A 12 3.23 -5.50 -7.32
C LEU A 12 3.05 -4.01 -7.02
N ILE A 13 3.76 -3.18 -7.79
CA ILE A 13 3.54 -1.73 -7.88
C ILE A 13 3.19 -1.44 -9.34
N ILE A 14 1.96 -1.04 -9.60
CA ILE A 14 1.54 -0.55 -10.92
C ILE A 14 1.40 0.95 -10.84
N ILE A 15 2.10 1.65 -11.72
CA ILE A 15 1.94 3.09 -11.91
C ILE A 15 1.22 3.26 -13.24
N LYS A 16 0.12 4.04 -13.23
CA LYS A 16 -0.61 4.35 -14.45
C LYS A 16 0.27 5.23 -15.35
N ASN A 17 0.12 5.11 -16.67
CA ASN A 17 0.98 5.81 -17.64
C ASN A 17 0.98 7.34 -17.53
N ASP A 18 -0.03 7.94 -16.89
CA ASP A 18 -0.16 9.37 -16.63
C ASP A 18 0.33 9.77 -15.22
N ASP A 19 0.95 8.84 -14.49
CA ASP A 19 1.42 8.98 -13.11
C ASP A 19 0.35 9.49 -12.12
N SER A 20 -0.94 9.43 -12.47
CA SER A 20 -2.04 9.92 -11.63
C SER A 20 -2.41 8.95 -10.51
N GLU A 21 -2.12 7.67 -10.71
CA GLU A 21 -2.57 6.57 -9.85
C GLU A 21 -1.45 5.55 -9.63
N ILE A 22 -1.30 5.11 -8.37
CA ILE A 22 -0.40 4.02 -7.99
C ILE A 22 -1.22 2.93 -7.31
N TYR A 23 -1.03 1.69 -7.76
CA TYR A 23 -1.60 0.50 -7.15
C TYR A 23 -0.52 -0.23 -6.35
N PHE A 24 -0.78 -0.46 -5.07
CA PHE A 24 0.08 -1.25 -4.19
C PHE A 24 -0.61 -2.56 -3.82
N GLU A 25 -0.04 -3.68 -4.23
CA GLU A 25 -0.41 -5.01 -3.72
C GLU A 25 0.50 -5.38 -2.55
N PHE A 26 -0.08 -5.65 -1.39
CA PHE A 26 0.69 -6.09 -0.22
C PHE A 26 0.63 -7.60 -0.02
N GLU A 27 1.81 -8.24 0.08
CA GLU A 27 1.94 -9.60 0.59
C GLU A 27 1.25 -9.76 1.95
N ARG A 28 0.84 -10.99 2.25
CA ARG A 28 0.22 -11.42 3.51
C ARG A 28 1.06 -11.12 4.77
N THR A 29 2.34 -10.73 4.64
CA THR A 29 3.25 -10.44 5.76
C THR A 29 3.33 -8.95 6.06
N ARG A 30 3.00 -8.59 7.31
CA ARG A 30 3.09 -7.22 7.83
C ARG A 30 4.55 -6.74 7.77
N LYS A 31 4.82 -5.65 7.04
CA LYS A 31 6.15 -4.98 7.07
C LYS A 31 6.23 -4.04 8.28
N SER A 32 7.44 -3.59 8.65
CA SER A 32 7.60 -2.70 9.79
C SER A 32 6.84 -1.36 9.56
N PRO A 33 6.15 -0.83 10.58
CA PRO A 33 5.46 0.46 10.50
C PRO A 33 6.35 1.59 9.99
N ASP A 34 7.61 1.65 10.42
CA ASP A 34 8.55 2.71 10.02
C ASP A 34 8.83 2.71 8.52
N ARG A 35 9.02 1.53 7.92
CA ARG A 35 9.28 1.42 6.48
C ARG A 35 8.06 1.84 5.65
N PHE A 36 6.86 1.51 6.11
CA PHE A 36 5.61 1.96 5.50
C PHE A 36 5.48 3.48 5.59
N LYS A 37 5.77 4.04 6.77
CA LYS A 37 5.74 5.48 7.02
C LYS A 37 6.70 6.26 6.11
N THR A 38 7.95 5.83 5.98
CA THR A 38 8.93 6.50 5.11
C THR A 38 8.46 6.55 3.66
N LYS A 39 7.88 5.46 3.12
CA LYS A 39 7.35 5.45 1.75
C LYS A 39 6.21 6.44 1.56
N LEU A 40 5.26 6.47 2.50
CA LEU A 40 4.14 7.41 2.43
C LEU A 40 4.59 8.87 2.50
N ILE A 41 5.57 9.18 3.36
CA ILE A 41 6.13 10.53 3.45
C ILE A 41 6.77 10.94 2.12
N ASN A 42 7.49 10.04 1.45
CA ASN A 42 8.11 10.33 0.16
C ASN A 42 7.10 10.55 -0.98
N LEU A 43 5.85 10.11 -0.82
CA LEU A 43 4.76 10.34 -1.77
C LEU A 43 3.91 11.55 -1.42
N ARG A 44 4.23 12.28 -0.34
CA ARG A 44 3.37 13.34 0.19
C ARG A 44 3.11 14.46 -0.80
N ASP A 45 4.13 14.96 -1.48
CA ASP A 45 3.98 16.09 -2.41
C ASP A 45 3.14 15.68 -3.62
N TRP A 46 3.39 14.48 -4.16
CA TRP A 46 2.58 13.90 -5.24
C TRP A 46 1.11 13.68 -4.82
N LEU A 47 0.88 13.26 -3.57
CA LEU A 47 -0.46 13.20 -2.98
C LEU A 47 -1.08 14.60 -2.93
N VAL A 48 -0.38 15.63 -2.44
CA VAL A 48 -0.87 17.03 -2.43
C VAL A 48 -1.31 17.50 -3.82
N ASP A 49 -0.58 17.10 -4.86
CA ASP A 49 -0.85 17.45 -6.26
C ASP A 49 -2.01 16.65 -6.89
N GLY A 50 -2.69 15.81 -6.10
CA GLY A 50 -3.89 15.08 -6.51
C GLY A 50 -3.67 13.62 -6.86
N GLY A 51 -2.46 13.09 -6.67
CA GLY A 51 -2.15 11.69 -6.83
C GLY A 51 -3.03 10.78 -5.95
N LYS A 52 -3.32 9.58 -6.44
CA LYS A 52 -4.20 8.61 -5.75
C LYS A 52 -3.54 7.26 -5.56
N ILE A 53 -3.67 6.71 -4.37
CA ILE A 53 -3.18 5.38 -4.05
C ILE A 53 -4.34 4.40 -3.92
N HIS A 54 -4.24 3.30 -4.65
CA HIS A 54 -5.15 2.15 -4.57
C HIS A 54 -4.44 1.01 -3.84
N TRP A 55 -4.96 0.63 -2.68
CA TRP A 55 -4.42 -0.46 -1.86
C TRP A 55 -5.15 -1.76 -2.14
N ILE A 56 -4.45 -2.76 -2.66
CA ILE A 56 -4.98 -4.11 -2.88
C ILE A 56 -4.44 -5.00 -1.76
N THR A 57 -5.35 -5.60 -0.99
CA THR A 57 -5.00 -6.37 0.21
C THR A 57 -5.73 -7.71 0.27
N PRO A 58 -5.14 -8.77 0.86
CA PRO A 58 -5.78 -10.08 0.94
C PRO A 58 -6.81 -10.20 2.07
N THR A 59 -6.77 -9.30 3.07
CA THR A 59 -7.64 -9.40 4.27
C THR A 59 -8.07 -8.05 4.79
N GLN A 60 -9.27 -8.00 5.38
CA GLN A 60 -9.79 -6.82 6.08
C GLN A 60 -8.86 -6.36 7.22
N THR A 61 -8.21 -7.31 7.92
CA THR A 61 -7.26 -6.99 8.99
C THR A 61 -6.08 -6.17 8.46
N LEU A 62 -5.55 -6.50 7.28
CA LEU A 62 -4.47 -5.73 6.67
C LEU A 62 -4.97 -4.37 6.20
N THR A 63 -6.15 -4.31 5.57
CA THR A 63 -6.79 -3.04 5.21
C THR A 63 -6.92 -2.09 6.41
N ASN A 64 -7.41 -2.61 7.54
CA ASN A 64 -7.57 -1.82 8.76
C ASN A 64 -6.22 -1.35 9.33
N TRP A 65 -5.19 -2.20 9.26
CA TRP A 65 -3.85 -1.82 9.67
C TRP A 65 -3.30 -0.65 8.83
N ILE A 66 -3.43 -0.72 7.49
CA ILE A 66 -3.00 0.36 6.57
C ILE A 66 -3.75 1.66 6.87
N LYS A 67 -5.08 1.61 7.03
CA LYS A 67 -5.90 2.77 7.40
C LYS A 67 -5.38 3.43 8.68
N ASN A 68 -5.08 2.63 9.71
CA ASN A 68 -4.56 3.15 10.96
C ASN A 68 -3.19 3.79 10.80
N GLN A 69 -2.29 3.22 9.99
CA GLN A 69 -0.99 3.85 9.70
C GLN A 69 -1.16 5.21 9.02
N ILE A 70 -1.96 5.28 7.94
CA ILE A 70 -2.26 6.53 7.21
C ILE A 70 -2.80 7.60 8.15
N ASN A 71 -3.78 7.25 8.99
CA ASN A 71 -4.37 8.16 9.96
C ASN A 71 -3.34 8.65 11.00
N THR A 72 -2.45 7.76 11.45
CA THR A 72 -1.42 8.10 12.46
C THR A 72 -0.35 9.04 11.89
N ILE A 73 -0.02 8.88 10.61
CA ILE A 73 1.00 9.70 9.93
C ILE A 73 0.40 11.05 9.49
N GLY A 74 -0.93 11.17 9.44
CA GLY A 74 -1.62 12.39 9.01
C GLY A 74 -1.55 12.61 7.50
N THR A 75 -1.42 11.53 6.71
CA THR A 75 -1.50 11.59 5.25
C THR A 75 -2.95 11.68 4.78
N TYR A 76 -3.21 12.41 3.70
CA TYR A 76 -4.54 12.78 3.20
C TYR A 76 -5.48 11.59 2.96
N PRO A 77 -6.41 11.28 3.89
CA PRO A 77 -7.18 10.02 3.85
C PRO A 77 -8.04 9.85 2.59
N ILE A 78 -8.45 10.96 1.98
CA ILE A 78 -9.29 11.01 0.78
C ILE A 78 -8.59 10.52 -0.50
N GLN A 79 -7.26 10.46 -0.53
CA GLN A 79 -6.48 10.03 -1.69
C GLN A 79 -6.12 8.54 -1.66
N HIS A 80 -6.67 7.81 -0.69
CA HIS A 80 -6.44 6.39 -0.51
C HIS A 80 -7.75 5.62 -0.67
N THR A 81 -7.75 4.64 -1.57
CA THR A 81 -8.84 3.67 -1.70
C THR A 81 -8.34 2.27 -1.40
N TYR A 82 -9.25 1.37 -1.04
CA TYR A 82 -8.90 0.04 -0.55
C TYR A 82 -9.77 -1.01 -1.22
N GLU A 83 -9.14 -2.05 -1.72
CA GLU A 83 -9.78 -3.22 -2.32
C GLU A 83 -9.28 -4.49 -1.62
N ILE A 84 -10.21 -5.39 -1.34
CA ILE A 84 -9.90 -6.69 -0.73
C ILE A 84 -10.02 -7.75 -1.81
N TRP A 85 -8.89 -8.35 -2.18
CA TRP A 85 -8.83 -9.48 -3.10
C TRP A 85 -8.51 -10.74 -2.29
N ASN A 86 -9.57 -11.46 -1.91
CA ASN A 86 -9.42 -12.76 -1.29
C ASN A 86 -9.64 -13.83 -2.36
N ASN A 87 -8.57 -14.54 -2.76
CA ASN A 87 -8.64 -15.66 -3.71
C ASN A 87 -9.16 -16.95 -3.05
N GLU A 88 -10.01 -16.87 -2.03
CA GLU A 88 -10.71 -18.02 -1.49
C GLU A 88 -11.75 -18.51 -2.51
N LYS A 89 -11.28 -19.36 -3.42
CA LYS A 89 -12.06 -20.38 -4.11
C LYS A 89 -11.64 -21.74 -3.59
#